data_AF-A0A2V3U8S9-F1
#
_entry.id   AF-A0A2V3U8S9-F1
#
_cell.length_a   1.000
_cell.length_b   1.000
_cell.length_c   1.000
_cell.angle_alpha   90.00
_cell.angle_beta   90.00
_cell.angle_gamma   90.00
#
_symmetry.space_group_name_H-M   'P 1'
#
loop_
_entity.id
_entity.type
_entity.pdbx_description
1 polymer ?
#
loop_
_entity_poly.entity_id
_entity_poly.type
_entity_poly.pdbx_seq_one_letter_code
_entity_poly.pdbx_strand_id
1 'polypeptide(L)'
;MRSAASRTCGLVLAVLADAGAWAQAPAETPGARPLVIPQVEGERQGKILGRALACGAERGRVERALRDGRARMLAAVGRALTEERYVLALDDAMRLETSLPAPSPAACEKALTALERLEKTP
;
A
#
# COMPACT_ATOMS: atom_id res chain seq x y z
N MET A 1 -45.95 44.77 -28.94
CA MET A 1 -47.25 44.26 -28.41
C MET A 1 -47.54 42.90 -29.05
N ARG A 2 -47.52 41.82 -28.27
CA ARG A 2 -48.33 40.60 -28.48
C ARG A 2 -48.23 39.75 -27.22
N SER A 3 -49.28 39.85 -26.42
CA SER A 3 -49.54 39.08 -25.21
C SER A 3 -49.90 37.63 -25.52
N ALA A 4 -49.71 36.80 -24.50
CA ALA A 4 -49.93 35.37 -24.38
C ALA A 4 -51.41 34.91 -24.41
N ALA A 5 -51.61 33.61 -24.64
CA ALA A 5 -52.53 32.69 -23.91
C ALA A 5 -52.47 31.32 -24.61
N SER A 6 -51.93 30.27 -23.96
CA SER A 6 -52.59 29.36 -23.00
C SER A 6 -53.47 28.29 -23.67
N ARG A 7 -53.13 27.01 -23.45
CA ARG A 7 -54.05 25.85 -23.46
C ARG A 7 -53.42 24.65 -22.70
N THR A 8 -53.67 24.65 -21.40
CA THR A 8 -54.19 23.54 -20.57
C THR A 8 -53.95 22.07 -20.96
N CYS A 9 -53.31 21.36 -20.02
CA CYS A 9 -53.83 20.23 -19.22
C CYS A 9 -54.27 18.89 -19.87
N GLY A 10 -53.62 17.81 -19.43
CA GLY A 10 -54.08 16.41 -19.43
C GLY A 10 -52.90 15.48 -19.05
N LEU A 11 -52.77 15.04 -17.78
CA LEU A 11 -53.10 13.68 -17.29
C LEU A 11 -52.55 12.54 -18.21
N VAL A 12 -51.85 11.47 -17.78
CA VAL A 12 -51.87 10.72 -16.51
C VAL A 12 -50.84 9.55 -16.59
N LEU A 13 -50.36 9.08 -15.42
CA LEU A 13 -49.77 7.77 -15.03
C LEU A 13 -48.68 7.09 -15.92
N ALA A 14 -47.45 6.87 -15.44
CA ALA A 14 -46.96 5.94 -14.40
C ALA A 14 -46.71 4.49 -14.88
N VAL A 15 -45.43 4.09 -14.97
CA VAL A 15 -44.87 2.73 -14.73
C VAL A 15 -43.39 2.94 -14.33
N LEU A 16 -43.05 2.95 -13.03
CA LEU A 16 -42.43 1.86 -12.27
C LEU A 16 -41.26 1.12 -12.95
N ALA A 17 -40.12 1.13 -12.24
CA ALA A 17 -39.07 0.11 -12.22
C ALA A 17 -38.29 -0.18 -13.50
N ASP A 18 -37.05 0.34 -13.56
CA ASP A 18 -35.91 -0.52 -13.89
C ASP A 18 -34.67 -0.03 -13.11
N ALA A 19 -34.62 -0.43 -11.85
CA ALA A 19 -33.38 -0.45 -11.10
C ALA A 19 -32.60 -1.70 -11.55
N GLY A 20 -31.46 -1.46 -12.20
CA GLY A 20 -30.40 -2.46 -12.30
C GLY A 20 -30.20 -3.06 -13.68
N ALA A 21 -29.45 -2.40 -14.56
CA ALA A 21 -28.76 -3.07 -15.67
C ALA A 21 -27.68 -2.21 -16.35
N TRP A 22 -26.83 -1.50 -15.59
CA TRP A 22 -25.54 -1.07 -16.13
C TRP A 22 -24.44 -1.39 -15.12
N ALA A 23 -24.37 -2.68 -14.77
CA ALA A 23 -23.08 -3.30 -14.53
C ALA A 23 -22.29 -3.20 -15.83
N GLN A 24 -21.64 -2.06 -16.06
CA GLN A 24 -20.44 -2.07 -16.90
C GLN A 24 -19.46 -2.93 -16.13
N ALA A 25 -19.31 -4.18 -16.58
CA ALA A 25 -18.27 -5.07 -16.13
C ALA A 25 -16.98 -4.26 -16.03
N PRO A 26 -16.24 -4.31 -14.90
CA PRO A 26 -14.97 -3.63 -14.81
C PRO A 26 -14.15 -4.12 -15.99
N ALA A 27 -13.73 -3.20 -16.86
CA ALA A 27 -12.71 -3.50 -17.84
C ALA A 27 -11.52 -4.04 -17.04
N GLU A 28 -11.26 -5.35 -17.17
CA GLU A 28 -10.06 -5.95 -16.63
C GLU A 28 -8.90 -5.21 -17.27
N THR A 29 -8.35 -4.25 -16.54
CA THR A 29 -7.23 -3.42 -16.97
C THR A 29 -6.00 -4.30 -16.83
N PRO A 30 -5.38 -4.75 -17.93
CA PRO A 30 -4.16 -5.54 -17.84
C PRO A 30 -3.06 -4.61 -17.29
N GLY A 31 -2.55 -4.90 -16.09
CA GLY A 31 -1.42 -4.18 -15.50
C GLY A 31 -1.76 -3.20 -14.36
N ALA A 32 -2.85 -3.41 -13.62
CA ALA A 32 -3.07 -2.68 -12.36
C ALA A 32 -1.85 -2.86 -11.45
N ARG A 33 -1.10 -1.77 -11.23
CA ARG A 33 0.04 -1.77 -10.31
C ARG A 33 -0.46 -2.22 -8.94
N PRO A 34 0.27 -3.13 -8.24
CA PRO A 34 -0.13 -3.59 -6.92
C PRO A 34 -0.47 -2.39 -6.02
N LEU A 35 -1.58 -2.48 -5.28
CA LEU A 35 -1.92 -1.45 -4.31
C LEU A 35 -0.86 -1.45 -3.21
N VAL A 36 -0.14 -0.34 -3.06
CA VAL A 36 0.86 -0.15 -2.01
C VAL A 36 0.30 0.77 -0.94
N ILE A 37 0.25 0.28 0.30
CA ILE A 37 -0.07 1.09 1.49
C ILE A 37 1.25 1.39 2.20
N PRO A 38 1.79 2.63 2.10
CA PRO A 38 3.15 2.96 2.54
C PRO A 38 3.44 2.58 4.00
N GLN A 39 2.47 2.79 4.89
CA GLN A 39 2.59 2.50 6.33
C GLN A 39 2.75 0.99 6.58
N VAL A 40 1.92 0.18 5.93
CA VAL A 40 1.92 -1.29 6.08
C VAL A 40 3.20 -1.88 5.53
N GLU A 41 3.66 -1.38 4.38
CA GLU A 41 4.91 -1.85 3.79
C GLU A 41 6.13 -1.40 4.62
N GLY A 42 6.10 -0.18 5.17
CA GLY A 42 7.13 0.33 6.07
C GLY A 42 7.26 -0.55 7.32
N GLU A 43 6.14 -0.80 8.00
CA GLU A 43 6.11 -1.68 9.18
C GLU A 43 6.61 -3.10 8.84
N ARG A 44 6.15 -3.67 7.73
CA ARG A 44 6.56 -5.01 7.28
C ARG A 44 8.07 -5.08 7.05
N GLN A 45 8.63 -4.15 6.28
CA GLN A 45 10.07 -4.13 5.99
C GLN A 45 10.88 -3.82 7.25
N GLY A 46 10.45 -2.86 8.06
CA GLY A 46 11.12 -2.51 9.30
C GLY A 46 11.21 -3.68 10.28
N LYS A 47 10.14 -4.51 10.37
CA LYS A 47 10.18 -5.75 11.17
C LYS A 47 11.22 -6.75 10.67
N ILE A 48 11.26 -6.98 9.35
CA ILE A 48 12.21 -7.90 8.73
C ILE A 48 13.66 -7.42 8.97
N LEU A 49 13.93 -6.15 8.68
CA LEU A 49 15.27 -5.56 8.75
C LEU A 49 15.75 -5.43 10.20
N GLY A 50 14.90 -4.95 11.11
CA GLY A 50 15.21 -4.83 12.52
C GLY A 50 15.51 -6.18 13.16
N ARG A 51 14.69 -7.20 12.86
CA ARG A 51 14.93 -8.56 13.35
C ARG A 51 16.16 -9.20 12.73
N ALA A 52 16.43 -8.96 11.45
CA ALA A 52 17.66 -9.43 10.82
C ALA A 52 18.91 -8.82 11.49
N LEU A 53 18.89 -7.52 11.83
CA LEU A 53 19.96 -6.89 12.62
C LEU A 53 20.11 -7.51 14.00
N ALA A 54 19.01 -7.73 14.73
CA ALA A 54 19.03 -8.38 16.04
C ALA A 54 19.58 -9.82 15.97
N CYS A 55 19.46 -10.47 14.81
CA CYS A 55 20.01 -11.79 14.51
C CYS A 55 21.42 -11.77 13.91
N GLY A 56 22.09 -10.61 13.90
CA GLY A 56 23.48 -10.50 13.47
C GLY A 56 23.70 -10.33 11.96
N ALA A 57 22.68 -9.93 11.19
CA ALA A 57 22.87 -9.55 9.80
C ALA A 57 23.86 -8.38 9.69
N GLU A 58 24.71 -8.43 8.66
CA GLU A 58 25.71 -7.39 8.38
C GLU A 58 25.03 -6.03 8.16
N ARG A 59 25.56 -4.99 8.80
CA ARG A 59 24.92 -3.67 8.83
C ARG A 59 24.80 -3.05 7.43
N GLY A 60 25.86 -3.11 6.64
CA GLY A 60 25.90 -2.62 5.27
C GLY A 60 24.92 -3.33 4.35
N ARG A 61 24.67 -4.63 4.56
CA ARG A 61 23.63 -5.42 3.87
C ARG A 61 22.24 -4.87 4.15
N VAL A 62 21.92 -4.62 5.42
CA VAL A 62 20.64 -4.02 5.82
C VAL A 62 20.50 -2.59 5.28
N GLU A 63 21.56 -1.79 5.29
CA GLU A 63 21.55 -0.43 4.75
C GLU A 63 21.34 -0.38 3.22
N ARG A 64 21.87 -1.37 2.48
CA ARG A 64 21.54 -1.53 1.06
C ARG A 64 20.06 -1.84 0.87
N ALA A 65 19.52 -2.81 1.60
CA ALA A 65 18.10 -3.17 1.53
C ALA A 65 17.18 -1.99 1.87
N LEU A 66 17.56 -1.15 2.85
CA LEU A 66 16.85 0.09 3.18
C LEU A 66 16.83 1.08 2.03
N ARG A 67 17.99 1.32 1.41
CA ARG A 67 18.12 2.25 0.28
C ARG A 67 17.26 1.80 -0.90
N ASP A 68 17.31 0.52 -1.22
CA ASP A 68 16.56 -0.07 -2.33
C ASP A 68 15.05 -0.04 -2.05
N GLY A 69 14.63 -0.38 -0.82
CA GLY A 69 13.24 -0.29 -0.39
C GLY A 69 12.67 1.13 -0.50
N ARG A 70 13.42 2.14 -0.01
CA ARG A 70 13.02 3.55 -0.12
C ARG A 70 12.98 4.02 -1.57
N ALA A 71 13.92 3.60 -2.41
CA ALA A 71 13.90 3.93 -3.84
C ALA A 71 12.66 3.35 -4.55
N ARG A 72 12.29 2.10 -4.25
CA ARG A 72 11.06 1.48 -4.76
C ARG A 72 9.81 2.22 -4.29
N MET A 73 9.76 2.59 -3.01
CA MET A 73 8.62 3.35 -2.48
C MET A 73 8.50 4.73 -3.11
N LEU A 74 9.62 5.44 -3.28
CA LEU A 74 9.65 6.73 -3.95
C LEU A 74 9.08 6.62 -5.38
N ALA A 75 9.42 5.56 -6.10
CA ALA A 75 8.89 5.30 -7.44
C ALA A 75 7.40 4.92 -7.44
N ALA A 76 6.93 4.22 -6.40
CA ALA A 76 5.55 3.70 -6.33
C ALA A 76 4.53 4.75 -5.87
N VAL A 77 4.85 5.55 -4.85
CA VAL A 77 3.88 6.44 -4.17
C VAL A 77 4.34 7.90 -4.10
N GLY A 78 5.52 8.22 -4.62
CA GLY A 78 6.09 9.56 -4.59
C GLY A 78 6.69 9.95 -3.25
N ARG A 79 7.31 11.13 -3.21
CA ARG A 79 8.11 11.59 -2.06
C ARG A 79 7.29 11.80 -0.79
N ALA A 80 6.16 12.49 -0.87
CA ALA A 80 5.36 12.85 0.30
C ALA A 80 4.94 11.60 1.11
N LEU A 81 4.34 10.62 0.44
CA LEU A 81 3.93 9.38 1.08
C LEU A 81 5.09 8.49 1.52
N THR A 82 6.23 8.54 0.82
CA THR A 82 7.43 7.80 1.25
C THR A 82 7.96 8.34 2.57
N GLU A 83 8.17 9.65 2.68
CA GLU A 83 8.76 10.24 3.88
C GLU A 83 7.80 10.27 5.07
N GLU A 84 6.54 10.65 4.84
CA GLU A 84 5.60 10.89 5.93
C GLU A 84 4.97 9.61 6.48
N ARG A 85 4.98 8.52 5.71
CA ARG A 85 4.23 7.30 6.05
C ARG A 85 5.09 6.05 6.04
N TYR A 86 5.86 5.81 4.98
CA TYR A 86 6.70 4.61 4.88
C TYR A 86 7.92 4.69 5.79
N VAL A 87 8.73 5.76 5.70
CA VAL A 87 9.96 5.90 6.49
C VAL A 87 9.66 5.90 7.98
N LEU A 88 8.65 6.64 8.43
CA LEU A 88 8.26 6.66 9.84
C LEU A 88 7.88 5.27 10.36
N ALA A 89 7.02 4.54 9.65
CA ALA A 89 6.60 3.20 10.06
C ALA A 89 7.75 2.18 10.02
N LEU A 90 8.66 2.33 9.05
CA LEU A 90 9.86 1.51 8.93
C LEU A 90 10.81 1.72 10.11
N ASP A 91 11.13 2.97 10.43
CA ASP A 91 12.08 3.31 11.49
C ASP A 91 11.54 2.90 12.86
N ASP A 92 10.25 3.11 13.12
CA ASP A 92 9.60 2.68 14.36
C ASP A 92 9.63 1.15 14.52
N ALA A 93 9.32 0.40 13.47
CA ALA A 93 9.38 -1.05 13.51
C ALA A 93 10.81 -1.57 13.70
N MET A 94 11.81 -0.98 13.03
CA MET A 94 13.22 -1.35 13.22
C MET A 94 13.71 -1.09 14.64
N ARG A 95 13.40 0.09 15.18
CA ARG A 95 13.74 0.47 16.55
C ARG A 95 13.10 -0.48 17.56
N LEU A 96 11.83 -0.84 17.35
CA LEU A 96 11.15 -1.81 18.19
C LEU A 96 11.89 -3.16 18.16
N GLU A 97 12.06 -3.77 16.99
CA GLU A 97 12.68 -5.10 16.86
C GLU A 97 14.09 -5.18 17.45
N THR A 98 14.88 -4.11 17.31
CA THR A 98 16.25 -4.04 17.87
C THR A 98 16.29 -3.75 19.37
N SER A 99 15.18 -3.31 19.97
CA SER A 99 15.04 -3.09 21.41
C SER A 99 14.52 -4.32 22.17
N LEU A 100 13.97 -5.30 21.45
CA LEU A 100 13.44 -6.53 22.04
C LEU A 100 14.57 -7.47 22.52
N PRO A 101 14.27 -8.41 23.44
CA PRO A 101 15.21 -9.47 23.81
C PRO A 101 15.69 -10.27 22.60
N ALA A 102 16.86 -10.88 22.74
CA ALA A 102 17.48 -11.69 21.68
C ALA A 102 16.47 -12.71 21.09
N PRO A 103 16.27 -12.72 19.75
CA PRO A 103 15.36 -13.65 19.12
C PRO A 103 15.80 -15.11 19.28
N SER A 104 14.84 -16.04 19.22
CA SER A 104 15.16 -17.46 19.17
C SER A 104 15.87 -17.84 17.86
N PRO A 105 16.63 -18.95 17.82
CA PRO A 105 17.31 -19.40 16.60
C PRO A 105 16.38 -19.55 15.39
N ALA A 106 15.20 -20.17 15.60
CA ALA A 106 14.20 -20.32 14.54
C ALA A 106 13.62 -18.98 14.05
N ALA A 107 13.52 -17.96 14.93
CA ALA A 107 13.12 -16.62 14.52
C ALA A 107 14.22 -15.95 13.68
N CYS A 108 15.49 -16.22 13.97
CA CYS A 108 16.61 -15.71 13.19
C CYS A 108 16.70 -16.33 11.80
N GLU A 109 16.52 -17.64 11.66
CA GLU A 109 16.47 -18.28 10.35
C GLU A 109 15.37 -17.67 9.46
N LYS A 110 14.18 -17.45 10.04
CA LYS A 110 13.06 -16.80 9.35
C LYS A 110 13.40 -15.36 8.94
N ALA A 111 14.02 -14.59 9.83
CA ALA A 111 14.37 -13.19 9.56
C ALA A 111 15.43 -13.06 8.46
N LEU A 112 16.48 -13.89 8.49
CA LEU A 112 17.52 -13.90 7.47
C LEU A 112 16.99 -14.35 6.11
N THR A 113 16.12 -15.36 6.08
CA THR A 113 15.41 -15.78 4.85
C THR A 113 14.50 -14.67 4.32
N ALA A 114 13.81 -13.93 5.20
CA ALA A 114 12.97 -12.81 4.81
C ALA A 114 13.79 -11.64 4.25
N LEU A 115 14.97 -11.35 4.84
CA LEU A 115 15.92 -10.38 4.30
C LEU A 115 16.37 -10.75 2.89
N GLU A 116 16.75 -12.01 2.65
CA GLU A 116 17.14 -12.48 1.31
C GLU A 116 16.03 -12.30 0.26
N ARG A 117 14.77 -12.53 0.64
CA ARG A 117 13.62 -12.29 -0.26
C ARG A 117 13.41 -10.81 -0.53
N LEU A 118 13.59 -9.97 0.50
CA LEU A 118 13.45 -8.52 0.37
C LEU A 118 14.52 -7.93 -0.58
N GLU A 119 15.74 -8.44 -0.52
CA GLU A 119 16.85 -8.04 -1.41
C GLU A 119 16.63 -8.45 -2.86
N LYS A 120 15.92 -9.55 -3.09
CA LYS A 120 15.57 -10.05 -4.43
C LYS A 120 14.29 -9.42 -4.99
N THR A 121 13.64 -8.55 -4.22
CA THR A 121 12.41 -7.88 -4.68
C THR A 121 12.80 -6.83 -5.74
N PRO A 122 12.26 -6.95 -6.97
CA PRO A 122 12.61 -6.08 -8.09
C PRO A 122 12.18 -4.62 -7.87
#